data_AF-A0A3C1L0K0-F1
#
_entry.id   AF-A0A3C1L0K0-F1
#
_cell.length_a   1.000
_cell.length_b   1.000
_cell.length_c   1.000
_cell.angle_alpha   90.00
_cell.angle_beta   90.00
_cell.angle_gamma   90.00
#
_symmetry.space_group_name_H-M   'P 1'
#
loop_
_entity.id
_entity.type
_entity.pdbx_description
1 polymer ?
#
loop_
_entity_poly.entity_id
_entity_poly.type
_entity_poly.pdbx_seq_one_letter_code
_entity_poly.pdbx_strand_id
1 'polypeptide(L)'
;TTEGLSGLKHIGHDLVVRRNDSMRDMKIPSLQTIKHGVLIDDHLALESITGLSQVSKVSHSLMVRANRRLKSLAGLEALVDAGSEGLTLDDNHDLADLSALASLQKSGKSLVISNHFSLPEIKGLSELTQANALHLLNNRSITDINGFSKLNEVTEVRIEGNGKLQRVHGFAQVKSLVDLVVKDNADLAKFAGFGNCASTGHFEVTDNPGLTELKLSLLQQTGTLTLHRNQSLGTFAGLFPLKYIDIFSVCDNPNLPTAKVETFLKQLWKQPQTVDSCDG
;
A
#
# COMPACT_ATOMS: atom_id res chain seq x y z
N THR A 1 -7.62 -22.24 -23.21
CA THR A 1 -6.24 -21.77 -23.42
C THR A 1 -6.28 -20.63 -24.42
N THR A 2 -5.28 -19.75 -24.48
CA THR A 2 -5.16 -18.70 -25.51
C THR A 2 -4.43 -19.22 -26.77
N GLU A 3 -4.69 -20.48 -27.12
CA GLU A 3 -4.09 -21.11 -28.30
C GLU A 3 -4.41 -20.31 -29.57
N GLY A 4 -3.43 -20.19 -30.46
CA GLY A 4 -3.53 -19.38 -31.69
C GLY A 4 -3.10 -17.91 -31.55
N LEU A 5 -2.89 -17.40 -30.33
CA LEU A 5 -2.43 -16.01 -30.12
C LEU A 5 -0.90 -15.86 -30.03
N SER A 6 -0.12 -16.91 -30.32
CA SER A 6 1.35 -16.87 -30.18
C SER A 6 2.04 -15.84 -31.08
N GLY A 7 1.42 -15.49 -32.22
CA GLY A 7 1.90 -14.46 -33.14
C GLY A 7 1.41 -13.04 -32.82
N LEU A 8 0.50 -12.86 -31.86
CA LEU A 8 -0.06 -11.55 -31.54
C LEU A 8 0.98 -10.71 -30.79
N LYS A 9 1.44 -9.62 -31.41
CA LYS A 9 2.46 -8.71 -30.84
C LYS A 9 1.90 -7.43 -30.27
N HIS A 10 0.78 -6.96 -30.83
CA HIS A 10 0.24 -5.64 -30.54
C HIS A 10 -1.27 -5.70 -30.34
N ILE A 11 -1.74 -5.06 -29.27
CA ILE A 11 -3.16 -4.80 -29.04
C ILE A 11 -3.37 -3.28 -29.10
N GLY A 12 -4.21 -2.85 -30.03
CA GLY A 12 -4.44 -1.43 -30.32
C GLY A 12 -5.27 -0.68 -29.27
N HIS A 13 -5.90 -1.40 -28.34
CA HIS A 13 -6.70 -0.85 -27.24
C HIS A 13 -6.49 -1.69 -25.97
N ASP A 14 -7.57 -2.27 -25.41
CA ASP A 14 -7.53 -3.08 -24.20
C ASP A 14 -7.29 -4.56 -24.48
N LEU A 15 -6.56 -5.21 -23.58
CA LEU A 15 -6.60 -6.65 -23.41
C LEU A 15 -7.56 -6.98 -22.27
N VAL A 16 -8.77 -7.46 -22.62
CA VAL A 16 -9.76 -7.90 -21.62
C VAL A 16 -9.90 -9.41 -21.69
N VAL A 17 -9.50 -10.08 -20.61
CA VAL A 17 -9.70 -11.51 -20.41
C VAL A 17 -10.52 -11.65 -19.13
N ARG A 18 -11.77 -12.10 -19.24
CA ARG A 18 -12.69 -12.15 -18.11
C ARG A 18 -13.60 -13.37 -18.17
N ARG A 19 -13.87 -14.01 -17.03
CA ARG A 19 -14.85 -15.12 -16.91
C ARG A 19 -14.58 -16.27 -17.87
N ASN A 20 -13.32 -16.67 -17.97
CA ASN A 20 -12.91 -17.87 -18.69
C ASN A 20 -12.60 -18.99 -17.68
N ASP A 21 -13.63 -19.54 -17.04
CA ASP A 21 -13.50 -20.39 -15.85
C ASP A 21 -12.64 -21.64 -16.03
N SER A 22 -12.54 -22.17 -17.26
CA SER A 22 -11.70 -23.32 -17.59
C SER A 22 -10.28 -22.95 -18.03
N MET A 23 -9.96 -21.66 -18.20
CA MET A 23 -8.63 -21.21 -18.60
C MET A 23 -7.67 -21.32 -17.43
N ARG A 24 -6.66 -22.20 -17.57
CA ARG A 24 -5.60 -22.39 -16.57
C ARG A 24 -4.37 -21.54 -16.84
N ASP A 25 -4.06 -21.33 -18.13
CA ASP A 25 -2.91 -20.55 -18.56
C ASP A 25 -3.32 -19.51 -19.61
N MET A 26 -2.87 -18.27 -19.39
CA MET A 26 -2.90 -17.20 -20.38
C MET A 26 -1.52 -17.09 -21.03
N LYS A 27 -1.44 -17.46 -22.32
CA LYS A 27 -0.20 -17.54 -23.12
C LYS A 27 -0.30 -16.69 -24.38
N ILE A 28 0.32 -15.51 -24.37
CA ILE A 28 0.46 -14.61 -25.53
C ILE A 28 1.94 -14.15 -25.62
N PRO A 29 2.90 -15.07 -25.72
CA PRO A 29 4.32 -14.82 -25.41
C PRO A 29 5.01 -13.77 -26.28
N SER A 30 4.43 -13.43 -27.44
CA SER A 30 4.96 -12.40 -28.33
C SER A 30 4.36 -11.01 -28.07
N LEU A 31 3.43 -10.87 -27.11
CA LEU A 31 2.73 -9.61 -26.84
C LEU A 31 3.68 -8.60 -26.21
N GLN A 32 3.94 -7.51 -26.93
CA GLN A 32 4.88 -6.48 -26.52
C GLN A 32 4.18 -5.20 -26.06
N THR A 33 3.11 -4.82 -26.75
CA THR A 33 2.48 -3.51 -26.54
C THR A 33 0.97 -3.62 -26.43
N ILE A 34 0.42 -2.95 -25.42
CA ILE A 34 -1.02 -2.80 -25.19
C ILE A 34 -1.27 -1.30 -25.06
N LYS A 35 -1.94 -0.72 -26.06
CA LYS A 35 -2.04 0.75 -26.17
C LYS A 35 -2.96 1.39 -25.13
N HIS A 36 -3.83 0.63 -24.48
CA HIS A 36 -4.71 1.11 -23.42
C HIS A 36 -4.49 0.30 -22.12
N GLY A 37 -5.47 -0.47 -21.66
CA GLY A 37 -5.43 -1.21 -20.39
C GLY A 37 -5.38 -2.73 -20.54
N VAL A 38 -5.12 -3.39 -19.41
CA VAL A 38 -5.16 -4.84 -19.25
C VAL A 38 -6.10 -5.16 -18.12
N LEU A 39 -7.10 -5.99 -18.39
CA LEU A 39 -8.02 -6.53 -17.40
C LEU A 39 -7.98 -8.06 -17.46
N ILE A 40 -7.50 -8.69 -16.39
CA ILE A 40 -7.54 -10.12 -16.15
C ILE A 40 -8.42 -10.36 -14.93
N ASP A 41 -9.68 -10.73 -15.14
CA ASP A 41 -10.72 -10.64 -14.11
C ASP A 41 -11.56 -11.93 -14.00
N ASP A 42 -11.87 -12.35 -12.78
CA ASP A 42 -12.92 -13.33 -12.49
C ASP A 42 -12.68 -14.67 -13.20
N HIS A 43 -11.58 -15.37 -12.86
CA HIS A 43 -11.26 -16.70 -13.38
C HIS A 43 -11.20 -17.75 -12.26
N LEU A 44 -11.97 -18.82 -12.41
CA LEU A 44 -11.99 -19.92 -11.43
C LEU A 44 -10.75 -20.83 -11.47
N ALA A 45 -10.11 -20.99 -12.64
CA ALA A 45 -9.01 -21.95 -12.82
C ALA A 45 -7.67 -21.34 -13.23
N LEU A 46 -7.56 -20.01 -13.41
CA LEU A 46 -6.33 -19.38 -13.91
C LEU A 46 -5.20 -19.50 -12.88
N GLU A 47 -4.10 -20.13 -13.29
CA GLU A 47 -2.92 -20.38 -12.47
C GLU A 47 -1.70 -19.58 -12.96
N SER A 48 -1.71 -19.08 -14.21
CA SER A 48 -0.54 -18.48 -14.85
C SER A 48 -0.89 -17.38 -15.86
N ILE A 49 -0.15 -16.26 -15.79
CA ILE A 49 -0.18 -15.12 -16.72
C ILE A 49 1.15 -14.93 -17.48
N THR A 50 1.95 -16.00 -17.58
CA THR A 50 3.28 -15.99 -18.23
C THR A 50 3.29 -15.47 -19.67
N GLY A 51 2.12 -15.45 -20.31
CA GLY A 51 1.91 -14.80 -21.60
C GLY A 51 2.25 -13.32 -21.65
N LEU A 52 2.40 -12.60 -20.53
CA LEU A 52 2.71 -11.17 -20.52
C LEU A 52 4.21 -10.85 -20.46
N SER A 53 5.08 -11.86 -20.51
CA SER A 53 6.53 -11.73 -20.23
C SER A 53 7.33 -10.70 -21.05
N GLN A 54 6.77 -10.19 -22.17
CA GLN A 54 7.39 -9.17 -23.01
C GLN A 54 6.74 -7.78 -22.85
N VAL A 55 5.69 -7.66 -22.05
CA VAL A 55 4.99 -6.39 -21.81
C VAL A 55 5.74 -5.59 -20.77
N SER A 56 6.47 -4.57 -21.23
CA SER A 56 7.21 -3.67 -20.33
C SER A 56 6.42 -2.44 -19.90
N LYS A 57 5.33 -2.13 -20.61
CA LYS A 57 4.48 -0.96 -20.33
C LYS A 57 3.02 -1.23 -20.70
N VAL A 58 2.13 -0.81 -19.81
CA VAL A 58 0.71 -0.62 -20.08
C VAL A 58 0.44 0.89 -20.10
N SER A 59 -0.40 1.39 -21.01
CA SER A 59 -0.61 2.84 -21.13
C SER A 59 -1.57 3.40 -20.09
N HIS A 60 -2.65 2.66 -19.80
CA HIS A 60 -3.76 3.14 -18.97
C HIS A 60 -3.79 2.48 -17.59
N SER A 61 -4.12 1.20 -17.51
CA SER A 61 -4.20 0.48 -16.24
C SER A 61 -3.91 -1.01 -16.40
N LEU A 62 -3.30 -1.62 -15.38
CA LEU A 62 -3.17 -3.07 -15.26
C LEU A 62 -3.99 -3.55 -14.07
N MET A 63 -5.03 -4.34 -14.33
CA MET A 63 -5.94 -4.88 -13.32
C MET A 63 -5.93 -6.41 -13.38
N VAL A 64 -5.46 -7.04 -12.30
CA VAL A 64 -5.51 -8.49 -12.10
C VAL A 64 -6.38 -8.77 -10.89
N ARG A 65 -7.62 -9.19 -11.12
CA ARG A 65 -8.66 -9.24 -10.09
C ARG A 65 -9.40 -10.57 -10.05
N ALA A 66 -9.78 -11.03 -8.85
CA ALA A 66 -10.62 -12.22 -8.66
C ALA A 66 -10.11 -13.49 -9.39
N ASN A 67 -8.78 -13.68 -9.49
CA ASN A 67 -8.18 -14.89 -10.05
C ASN A 67 -7.69 -15.79 -8.90
N ARG A 68 -8.62 -16.47 -8.23
CA ARG A 68 -8.36 -17.11 -6.93
C ARG A 68 -7.24 -18.15 -6.92
N ARG A 69 -6.98 -18.81 -8.07
CA ARG A 69 -5.93 -19.82 -8.23
C ARG A 69 -4.61 -19.28 -8.78
N LEU A 70 -4.51 -17.98 -9.04
CA LEU A 70 -3.29 -17.36 -9.56
C LEU A 70 -2.24 -17.28 -8.43
N LYS A 71 -1.19 -18.09 -8.53
CA LYS A 71 -0.19 -18.27 -7.46
C LYS A 71 0.93 -17.23 -7.49
N SER A 72 1.23 -16.71 -8.67
CA SER A 72 2.31 -15.75 -8.90
C SER A 72 1.93 -14.79 -10.03
N LEU A 73 2.63 -13.66 -10.10
CA LEU A 73 2.56 -12.74 -11.22
C LEU A 73 3.62 -13.05 -12.31
N ALA A 74 4.11 -14.29 -12.36
CA ALA A 74 5.09 -14.70 -13.35
C ALA A 74 4.59 -14.38 -14.77
N GLY A 75 5.42 -13.69 -15.55
CA GLY A 75 5.04 -13.00 -16.77
C GLY A 75 5.04 -11.48 -16.67
N LEU A 76 5.18 -10.88 -15.49
CA LEU A 76 5.28 -9.41 -15.33
C LEU A 76 6.70 -8.90 -15.07
N GLU A 77 7.73 -9.75 -15.20
CA GLU A 77 9.12 -9.43 -14.86
C GLU A 77 9.70 -8.26 -15.65
N ALA A 78 9.21 -8.06 -16.88
CA ALA A 78 9.60 -6.96 -17.76
C ALA A 78 8.85 -5.65 -17.49
N LEU A 79 7.79 -5.66 -16.67
CA LEU A 79 6.91 -4.51 -16.46
C LEU A 79 7.63 -3.41 -15.69
N VAL A 80 7.81 -2.26 -16.33
CA VAL A 80 8.44 -1.06 -15.76
C VAL A 80 7.41 0.01 -15.41
N ASP A 81 6.31 0.09 -16.16
CA ASP A 81 5.28 1.12 -16.05
C ASP A 81 3.87 0.50 -16.20
N ALA A 82 3.07 0.55 -15.14
CA ALA A 82 1.72 -0.03 -15.12
C ALA A 82 0.63 0.89 -15.73
N GLY A 83 1.01 2.08 -16.20
CA GLY A 83 0.11 3.00 -16.89
C GLY A 83 -0.33 4.19 -16.04
N SER A 84 -1.09 5.09 -16.67
CA SER A 84 -1.45 6.38 -16.07
C SER A 84 -2.40 6.26 -14.86
N GLU A 85 -3.32 5.30 -14.85
CA GLU A 85 -4.32 5.16 -13.78
C GLU A 85 -3.85 4.27 -12.63
N GLY A 86 -3.16 3.17 -12.91
CA GLY A 86 -2.75 2.32 -11.81
C GLY A 86 -2.43 0.87 -12.12
N LEU A 87 -1.84 0.24 -11.11
CA LEU A 87 -1.84 -1.20 -10.92
C LEU A 87 -2.84 -1.58 -9.83
N THR A 88 -3.76 -2.48 -10.14
CA THR A 88 -4.68 -3.08 -9.17
C THR A 88 -4.48 -4.59 -9.12
N LEU A 89 -4.09 -5.08 -7.95
CA LEU A 89 -4.07 -6.49 -7.58
C LEU A 89 -5.13 -6.68 -6.50
N ASP A 90 -6.21 -7.38 -6.83
CA ASP A 90 -7.35 -7.53 -5.92
C ASP A 90 -7.89 -8.95 -5.94
N ASP A 91 -8.20 -9.50 -4.77
CA ASP A 91 -8.89 -10.79 -4.64
C ASP A 91 -8.21 -11.97 -5.37
N ASN A 92 -6.87 -11.97 -5.47
CA ASN A 92 -6.10 -13.12 -5.95
C ASN A 92 -5.65 -13.95 -4.74
N HIS A 93 -6.56 -14.79 -4.23
CA HIS A 93 -6.43 -15.51 -2.96
C HIS A 93 -5.10 -16.28 -2.81
N ASP A 94 -4.72 -17.07 -3.81
CA ASP A 94 -3.54 -17.94 -3.78
C ASP A 94 -2.23 -17.20 -4.14
N LEU A 95 -2.28 -15.89 -4.45
CA LEU A 95 -1.10 -15.11 -4.79
C LEU A 95 -0.19 -15.01 -3.56
N ALA A 96 1.02 -15.57 -3.68
CA ALA A 96 1.94 -15.73 -2.57
C ALA A 96 3.18 -14.81 -2.66
N ASP A 97 3.43 -14.19 -3.82
CA ASP A 97 4.59 -13.33 -4.03
C ASP A 97 4.34 -12.24 -5.08
N LEU A 98 5.07 -11.13 -4.97
CA LEU A 98 5.08 -10.02 -5.92
C LEU A 98 6.45 -9.82 -6.58
N SER A 99 7.35 -10.80 -6.50
CA SER A 99 8.74 -10.70 -6.99
C SER A 99 8.82 -10.51 -8.50
N ALA A 100 7.79 -10.95 -9.25
CA ALA A 100 7.68 -10.66 -10.66
C ALA A 100 7.52 -9.16 -10.97
N LEU A 101 7.24 -8.30 -9.98
CA LEU A 101 7.19 -6.85 -10.15
C LEU A 101 8.52 -6.14 -9.83
N ALA A 102 9.63 -6.88 -9.71
CA ALA A 102 10.94 -6.34 -9.33
C ALA A 102 11.47 -5.22 -10.24
N SER A 103 10.97 -5.10 -11.48
CA SER A 103 11.35 -4.06 -12.43
C SER A 103 10.41 -2.86 -12.45
N LEU A 104 9.28 -2.92 -11.71
CA LEU A 104 8.24 -1.89 -11.73
C LEU A 104 8.77 -0.60 -11.08
N GLN A 105 8.82 0.47 -11.87
CA GLN A 105 9.27 1.80 -11.42
C GLN A 105 8.10 2.76 -11.20
N LYS A 106 7.02 2.60 -11.97
CA LYS A 106 5.83 3.47 -11.94
C LYS A 106 4.56 2.66 -11.90
N SER A 107 3.73 2.88 -10.89
CA SER A 107 2.38 2.30 -10.85
C SER A 107 1.33 3.20 -11.48
N GLY A 108 1.58 4.51 -11.60
CA GLY A 108 0.61 5.50 -12.07
C GLY A 108 -0.03 6.28 -10.93
N LYS A 109 -1.30 6.68 -11.11
CA LYS A 109 -2.08 7.36 -10.06
C LYS A 109 -2.32 6.50 -8.83
N SER A 110 -2.36 5.17 -8.98
CA SER A 110 -2.61 4.27 -7.85
C SER A 110 -1.82 2.96 -7.93
N LEU A 111 -1.42 2.43 -6.77
CA LEU A 111 -1.06 1.04 -6.56
C LEU A 111 -2.00 0.50 -5.50
N VAL A 112 -2.89 -0.41 -5.89
CA VAL A 112 -3.85 -1.06 -4.99
C VAL A 112 -3.50 -2.53 -4.87
N ILE A 113 -3.25 -2.99 -3.66
CA ILE A 113 -3.01 -4.39 -3.32
C ILE A 113 -4.01 -4.76 -2.22
N SER A 114 -5.04 -5.51 -2.57
CA SER A 114 -6.17 -5.76 -1.69
C SER A 114 -6.70 -7.18 -1.68
N ASN A 115 -7.28 -7.57 -0.55
CA ASN A 115 -8.01 -8.83 -0.39
C ASN A 115 -7.18 -10.09 -0.69
N HIS A 116 -5.87 -10.07 -0.43
CA HIS A 116 -5.02 -11.26 -0.56
C HIS A 116 -5.03 -12.12 0.70
N PHE A 117 -5.13 -13.44 0.51
CA PHE A 117 -5.21 -14.42 1.60
C PHE A 117 -3.89 -15.15 1.83
N SER A 118 -3.04 -15.28 0.81
CA SER A 118 -1.80 -16.08 0.89
C SER A 118 -0.52 -15.24 0.83
N LEU A 119 -0.60 -13.93 0.60
CA LEU A 119 0.56 -13.05 0.49
C LEU A 119 1.13 -12.75 1.89
N PRO A 120 2.35 -13.22 2.24
CA PRO A 120 2.88 -13.12 3.60
C PRO A 120 3.56 -11.77 3.89
N GLU A 121 4.00 -11.08 2.85
CA GLU A 121 4.74 -9.82 2.94
C GLU A 121 4.62 -9.01 1.64
N ILE A 122 4.76 -7.68 1.73
CA ILE A 122 4.97 -6.82 0.56
C ILE A 122 6.47 -6.70 0.29
N LYS A 123 6.98 -7.51 -0.63
CA LYS A 123 8.34 -7.47 -1.16
C LYS A 123 8.33 -7.46 -2.69
N GLY A 124 9.48 -7.15 -3.32
CA GLY A 124 9.60 -7.19 -4.79
C GLY A 124 9.20 -5.91 -5.51
N LEU A 125 8.96 -4.82 -4.78
CA LEU A 125 8.66 -3.49 -5.34
C LEU A 125 9.80 -2.48 -5.08
N SER A 126 11.02 -2.96 -4.86
CA SER A 126 12.15 -2.13 -4.39
C SER A 126 12.60 -1.07 -5.40
N GLU A 127 12.25 -1.25 -6.68
CA GLU A 127 12.52 -0.31 -7.77
C GLU A 127 11.40 0.72 -7.98
N LEU A 128 10.26 0.59 -7.28
CA LEU A 128 9.13 1.51 -7.42
C LEU A 128 9.52 2.88 -6.88
N THR A 129 9.57 3.88 -7.76
CA THR A 129 9.86 5.27 -7.40
C THR A 129 8.59 6.12 -7.30
N GLN A 130 7.55 5.76 -8.08
CA GLN A 130 6.33 6.53 -8.20
C GLN A 130 5.07 5.66 -8.03
N ALA A 131 4.26 6.03 -7.04
CA ALA A 131 2.91 5.54 -6.82
C ALA A 131 2.12 6.63 -6.09
N ASN A 132 1.36 7.45 -6.82
CA ASN A 132 0.74 8.64 -6.25
C ASN A 132 -0.16 8.30 -5.04
N ALA A 133 -1.04 7.32 -5.19
CA ALA A 133 -1.74 6.68 -4.07
C ALA A 133 -1.27 5.23 -3.91
N LEU A 134 -0.91 4.84 -2.68
CA LEU A 134 -0.56 3.47 -2.32
C LEU A 134 -1.57 2.94 -1.31
N HIS A 135 -2.34 1.92 -1.71
CA HIS A 135 -3.38 1.31 -0.88
C HIS A 135 -3.08 -0.17 -0.65
N LEU A 136 -2.88 -0.53 0.63
CA LEU A 136 -2.66 -1.90 1.09
C LEU A 136 -3.84 -2.28 2.01
N LEU A 137 -4.85 -2.95 1.44
CA LEU A 137 -6.17 -3.07 2.06
C LEU A 137 -6.57 -4.53 2.29
N ASN A 138 -7.02 -4.88 3.50
CA ASN A 138 -7.67 -6.16 3.80
C ASN A 138 -6.85 -7.40 3.43
N ASN A 139 -5.52 -7.33 3.51
CA ASN A 139 -4.66 -8.49 3.22
C ASN A 139 -4.44 -9.30 4.50
N ARG A 140 -4.99 -10.51 4.53
CA ARG A 140 -5.16 -11.28 5.78
C ARG A 140 -3.88 -11.90 6.32
N SER A 141 -2.89 -12.13 5.47
CA SER A 141 -1.67 -12.87 5.82
C SER A 141 -0.40 -12.01 5.81
N ILE A 142 -0.50 -10.74 5.41
CA ILE A 142 0.65 -9.85 5.39
C ILE A 142 1.10 -9.62 6.83
N THR A 143 2.37 -9.94 7.11
CA THR A 143 3.01 -9.72 8.41
C THR A 143 4.04 -8.59 8.36
N ASP A 144 4.55 -8.27 7.18
CA ASP A 144 5.62 -7.30 6.98
C ASP A 144 5.42 -6.51 5.67
N ILE A 145 5.61 -5.19 5.74
CA ILE A 145 5.71 -4.31 4.57
C ILE A 145 7.14 -3.76 4.52
N ASN A 146 7.91 -4.15 3.49
CA ASN A 146 9.31 -3.79 3.31
C ASN A 146 9.72 -3.52 1.84
N GLY A 147 8.76 -3.46 0.94
CA GLY A 147 9.01 -3.44 -0.49
C GLY A 147 9.36 -2.09 -1.11
N PHE A 148 9.22 -0.95 -0.41
CA PHE A 148 9.15 0.37 -1.05
C PHE A 148 10.41 1.25 -0.93
N SER A 149 11.60 0.63 -0.92
CA SER A 149 12.87 1.30 -0.56
C SER A 149 13.25 2.52 -1.41
N LYS A 150 12.74 2.63 -2.64
CA LYS A 150 13.02 3.75 -3.57
C LYS A 150 11.82 4.68 -3.77
N LEU A 151 10.67 4.40 -3.15
CA LEU A 151 9.45 5.18 -3.34
C LEU A 151 9.63 6.60 -2.77
N ASN A 152 9.62 7.59 -3.66
CA ASN A 152 9.84 9.00 -3.32
C ASN A 152 8.74 9.93 -3.85
N GLU A 153 7.97 9.48 -4.85
CA GLU A 153 6.80 10.17 -5.38
C GLU A 153 5.53 9.42 -4.97
N VAL A 154 5.01 9.78 -3.81
CA VAL A 154 3.74 9.30 -3.25
C VAL A 154 3.08 10.45 -2.50
N THR A 155 1.77 10.60 -2.64
CA THR A 155 0.98 11.63 -1.95
C THR A 155 0.07 11.00 -0.90
N GLU A 156 -0.35 9.76 -1.11
CA GLU A 156 -1.28 9.07 -0.21
C GLU A 156 -0.77 7.66 0.08
N VAL A 157 -0.72 7.29 1.36
CA VAL A 157 -0.49 5.92 1.80
C VAL A 157 -1.63 5.51 2.73
N ARG A 158 -2.34 4.44 2.37
CA ARG A 158 -3.35 3.79 3.21
C ARG A 158 -2.97 2.34 3.49
N ILE A 159 -2.88 2.00 4.77
CA ILE A 159 -2.62 0.65 5.26
C ILE A 159 -3.79 0.28 6.17
N GLU A 160 -4.77 -0.43 5.62
CA GLU A 160 -6.04 -0.69 6.30
C GLU A 160 -6.39 -2.18 6.35
N GLY A 161 -6.87 -2.67 7.49
CA GLY A 161 -7.47 -4.01 7.59
C GLY A 161 -6.48 -5.17 7.41
N ASN A 162 -5.18 -4.94 7.59
CA ASN A 162 -4.16 -5.99 7.49
C ASN A 162 -3.92 -6.59 8.89
N GLY A 163 -4.89 -7.37 9.39
CA GLY A 163 -4.93 -7.80 10.79
C GLY A 163 -3.72 -8.58 11.32
N LYS A 164 -2.92 -9.20 10.43
CA LYS A 164 -1.68 -9.93 10.76
C LYS A 164 -0.40 -9.09 10.62
N LEU A 165 -0.51 -7.86 10.14
CA LEU A 165 0.61 -6.97 9.88
C LEU A 165 1.30 -6.64 11.21
N GLN A 166 2.59 -6.93 11.33
CA GLN A 166 3.36 -6.68 12.55
C GLN A 166 4.29 -5.48 12.41
N ARG A 167 4.78 -5.22 11.20
CA ARG A 167 5.83 -4.23 10.93
C ARG A 167 5.59 -3.48 9.63
N VAL A 168 5.68 -2.16 9.70
CA VAL A 168 5.76 -1.28 8.53
C VAL A 168 7.14 -0.64 8.49
N HIS A 169 7.89 -0.90 7.42
CA HIS A 169 9.17 -0.25 7.12
C HIS A 169 9.37 -0.10 5.60
N GLY A 170 10.55 0.31 5.16
CA GLY A 170 10.87 0.42 3.73
C GLY A 170 10.50 1.74 3.05
N PHE A 171 9.88 2.72 3.72
CA PHE A 171 9.52 4.02 3.12
C PHE A 171 10.61 5.10 3.28
N ALA A 172 11.88 4.70 3.20
CA ALA A 172 13.02 5.55 3.56
C ALA A 172 13.20 6.79 2.66
N GLN A 173 12.64 6.81 1.45
CA GLN A 173 12.77 7.95 0.53
C GLN A 173 11.57 8.91 0.57
N VAL A 174 10.51 8.57 1.31
CA VAL A 174 9.32 9.42 1.44
C VAL A 174 9.63 10.60 2.35
N LYS A 175 9.62 11.81 1.78
CA LYS A 175 9.92 13.07 2.48
C LYS A 175 8.67 13.82 2.95
N SER A 176 7.56 13.69 2.23
CA SER A 176 6.31 14.34 2.55
C SER A 176 5.15 13.59 1.90
N LEU A 177 3.98 13.66 2.52
CA LEU A 177 2.73 13.08 2.00
C LEU A 177 1.59 14.08 2.21
N VAL A 178 0.51 13.93 1.47
CA VAL A 178 -0.77 14.56 1.81
C VAL A 178 -1.46 13.71 2.86
N ASP A 179 -1.65 12.42 2.61
CA ASP A 179 -2.41 11.52 3.47
C ASP A 179 -1.57 10.31 3.90
N LEU A 180 -1.50 10.07 5.20
CA LEU A 180 -0.94 8.86 5.80
C LEU A 180 -1.98 8.25 6.74
N VAL A 181 -2.60 7.15 6.33
CA VAL A 181 -3.66 6.47 7.09
C VAL A 181 -3.21 5.04 7.43
N VAL A 182 -3.21 4.72 8.71
CA VAL A 182 -2.86 3.41 9.24
C VAL A 182 -3.99 2.96 10.15
N LYS A 183 -4.84 2.06 9.65
CA LYS A 183 -6.11 1.74 10.29
C LYS A 183 -6.38 0.24 10.39
N ASP A 184 -7.02 -0.21 11.46
CA ASP A 184 -7.52 -1.59 11.56
C ASP A 184 -6.43 -2.68 11.36
N ASN A 185 -5.19 -2.44 11.84
CA ASN A 185 -4.09 -3.42 11.78
C ASN A 185 -3.83 -3.99 13.19
N ALA A 186 -4.64 -4.97 13.60
CA ALA A 186 -4.69 -5.49 14.96
C ALA A 186 -3.32 -5.91 15.55
N ASP A 187 -2.51 -6.64 14.77
CA ASP A 187 -1.21 -7.17 15.21
C ASP A 187 -0.04 -6.17 15.01
N LEU A 188 -0.29 -4.94 14.53
CA LEU A 188 0.76 -3.98 14.19
C LEU A 188 1.44 -3.48 15.45
N ALA A 189 2.65 -3.96 15.73
CA ALA A 189 3.38 -3.61 16.95
C ALA A 189 4.25 -2.36 16.79
N LYS A 190 4.88 -2.21 15.61
CA LYS A 190 5.87 -1.17 15.34
C LYS A 190 5.63 -0.52 13.99
N PHE A 191 5.53 0.81 14.00
CA PHE A 191 5.39 1.61 12.79
C PHE A 191 6.64 2.48 12.59
N ALA A 192 7.54 2.06 11.70
CA ALA A 192 8.89 2.61 11.59
C ALA A 192 9.39 2.84 10.14
N GLY A 193 8.50 3.05 9.17
CA GLY A 193 8.87 3.24 7.76
C GLY A 193 9.17 4.66 7.33
N PHE A 194 8.56 5.65 7.98
CA PHE A 194 8.52 7.04 7.51
C PHE A 194 9.53 7.93 8.24
N GLY A 195 10.70 7.39 8.58
CA GLY A 195 11.71 8.09 9.39
C GLY A 195 12.23 9.39 8.77
N ASN A 196 12.18 9.50 7.44
CA ASN A 196 12.60 10.69 6.68
C ASN A 196 11.43 11.62 6.28
N CYS A 197 10.20 11.27 6.65
CA CYS A 197 9.03 12.09 6.37
C CYS A 197 9.04 13.30 7.30
N ALA A 198 9.07 14.50 6.71
CA ALA A 198 9.10 15.77 7.42
C ALA A 198 7.74 16.43 7.55
N SER A 199 6.81 16.14 6.63
CA SER A 199 5.46 16.72 6.64
C SER A 199 4.37 15.79 6.11
N THR A 200 3.20 15.91 6.73
CA THR A 200 1.93 15.30 6.28
C THR A 200 0.82 16.35 6.21
N GLY A 201 -0.20 16.15 5.37
CA GLY A 201 -1.45 16.92 5.45
C GLY A 201 -2.39 16.35 6.51
N HIS A 202 -2.64 15.04 6.43
CA HIS A 202 -3.44 14.25 7.36
C HIS A 202 -2.64 13.02 7.78
N PHE A 203 -2.49 12.81 9.08
CA PHE A 203 -1.88 11.62 9.64
C PHE A 203 -2.87 10.95 10.60
N GLU A 204 -3.35 9.78 10.22
CA GLU A 204 -4.31 9.00 10.98
C GLU A 204 -3.74 7.66 11.37
N VAL A 205 -3.81 7.34 12.66
CA VAL A 205 -3.49 6.04 13.21
C VAL A 205 -4.63 5.61 14.13
N THR A 206 -5.52 4.78 13.60
CA THR A 206 -6.78 4.41 14.26
C THR A 206 -6.93 2.89 14.34
N ASP A 207 -7.48 2.35 15.42
CA ASP A 207 -7.79 0.91 15.51
C ASP A 207 -6.57 -0.01 15.32
N ASN A 208 -5.40 0.36 15.85
CA ASN A 208 -4.22 -0.51 15.89
C ASN A 208 -3.92 -0.92 17.35
N PRO A 209 -4.72 -1.83 17.96
CA PRO A 209 -4.60 -2.19 19.37
C PRO A 209 -3.23 -2.75 19.77
N GLY A 210 -2.51 -3.41 18.86
CA GLY A 210 -1.15 -3.92 19.09
C GLY A 210 -0.05 -2.86 19.04
N LEU A 211 -0.35 -1.63 18.60
CA LEU A 211 0.67 -0.62 18.31
C LEU A 211 1.30 -0.08 19.59
N THR A 212 2.61 -0.33 19.75
CA THR A 212 3.38 0.12 20.91
C THR A 212 4.26 1.32 20.61
N GLU A 213 4.65 1.50 19.35
CA GLU A 213 5.65 2.48 18.93
C GLU A 213 5.33 3.07 17.55
N LEU A 214 5.28 4.40 17.50
CA LEU A 214 5.38 5.20 16.28
C LEU A 214 6.82 5.72 16.17
N LYS A 215 7.41 5.69 14.98
CA LYS A 215 8.75 6.23 14.71
C LYS A 215 8.78 7.06 13.42
N LEU A 216 8.55 8.37 13.58
CA LEU A 216 8.62 9.36 12.50
C LEU A 216 9.64 10.45 12.88
N SER A 217 10.93 10.06 12.85
CA SER A 217 12.03 10.81 13.47
C SER A 217 12.27 12.23 12.92
N LEU A 218 11.74 12.54 11.73
CA LEU A 218 11.87 13.86 11.12
C LEU A 218 10.53 14.60 10.95
N LEU A 219 9.40 14.06 11.41
CA LEU A 219 8.08 14.65 11.19
C LEU A 219 7.94 15.95 11.99
N GLN A 220 7.99 17.09 11.30
CA GLN A 220 7.94 18.43 11.90
C GLN A 220 6.57 19.09 11.79
N GLN A 221 5.78 18.71 10.78
CA GLN A 221 4.49 19.32 10.50
C GLN A 221 3.45 18.28 10.10
N THR A 222 2.25 18.41 10.63
CA THR A 222 1.05 17.75 10.09
C THR A 222 -0.11 18.74 10.08
N GLY A 223 -1.04 18.66 9.15
CA GLY A 223 -2.29 19.44 9.27
C GLY A 223 -3.15 18.82 10.36
N THR A 224 -3.60 17.59 10.14
CA THR A 224 -4.37 16.80 11.11
C THR A 224 -3.55 15.63 11.66
N LEU A 225 -3.65 15.36 12.96
CA LEU A 225 -3.18 14.13 13.58
C LEU A 225 -4.32 13.50 14.38
N THR A 226 -4.74 12.31 13.95
CA THR A 226 -5.77 11.51 14.62
C THR A 226 -5.14 10.23 15.15
N LEU A 227 -5.19 10.02 16.46
CA LEU A 227 -4.69 8.82 17.12
C LEU A 227 -5.81 8.22 17.97
N HIS A 228 -6.59 7.30 17.43
CA HIS A 228 -7.71 6.69 18.17
C HIS A 228 -7.55 5.18 18.36
N ARG A 229 -8.01 4.64 19.48
CA ARG A 229 -8.14 3.19 19.68
C ARG A 229 -6.83 2.40 19.48
N ASN A 230 -5.67 3.00 19.81
CA ASN A 230 -4.38 2.32 19.81
C ASN A 230 -4.03 1.88 21.23
N GLN A 231 -4.69 0.81 21.68
CA GLN A 231 -4.71 0.37 23.08
C GLN A 231 -3.32 0.19 23.71
N SER A 232 -2.34 -0.32 22.94
CA SER A 232 -0.98 -0.57 23.42
C SER A 232 -0.03 0.64 23.35
N LEU A 233 -0.46 1.77 22.78
CA LEU A 233 0.40 2.91 22.55
C LEU A 233 0.69 3.63 23.87
N GLY A 234 1.94 3.60 24.34
CA GLY A 234 2.33 4.15 25.65
C GLY A 234 3.16 5.43 25.60
N THR A 235 3.41 5.97 24.40
CA THR A 235 4.34 7.09 24.22
C THR A 235 4.13 7.84 22.90
N PHE A 236 4.51 9.12 22.90
CA PHE A 236 4.64 9.97 21.70
C PHE A 236 6.09 10.18 21.28
N ALA A 237 7.04 9.40 21.78
CA ALA A 237 8.47 9.65 21.57
C ALA A 237 8.86 9.83 20.09
N GLY A 238 8.29 9.02 19.19
CA GLY A 238 8.56 9.17 17.75
C GLY A 238 7.81 10.31 17.05
N LEU A 239 7.02 11.10 17.78
CA LEU A 239 6.37 12.33 17.32
C LEU A 239 6.96 13.59 17.97
N PHE A 240 7.95 13.47 18.86
CA PHE A 240 8.64 14.61 19.47
C PHE A 240 9.25 15.63 18.49
N PRO A 241 9.60 15.28 17.24
CA PRO A 241 10.02 16.28 16.26
C PRO A 241 8.90 17.23 15.81
N LEU A 242 7.62 16.90 16.07
CA LEU A 242 6.46 17.67 15.61
C LEU A 242 6.43 19.05 16.27
N LYS A 243 6.28 20.09 15.44
CA LYS A 243 6.25 21.51 15.85
C LYS A 243 4.96 22.20 15.46
N TYR A 244 4.34 21.77 14.37
CA TYR A 244 3.17 22.40 13.79
C TYR A 244 2.08 21.36 13.57
N ILE A 245 0.90 21.67 14.09
CA ILE A 245 -0.33 20.90 13.95
C ILE A 245 -1.52 21.84 13.97
N ASP A 246 -2.47 21.65 13.05
CA ASP A 246 -3.70 22.43 13.00
C ASP A 246 -4.79 21.74 13.84
N ILE A 247 -4.99 20.43 13.63
CA ILE A 247 -6.02 19.62 14.31
C ILE A 247 -5.35 18.43 14.99
N PHE A 248 -5.56 18.28 16.30
CA PHE A 248 -5.05 17.16 17.08
C PHE A 248 -6.19 16.44 17.81
N SER A 249 -6.37 15.16 17.50
CA SER A 249 -7.38 14.31 18.14
C SER A 249 -6.75 13.03 18.68
N VAL A 250 -6.87 12.80 19.99
CA VAL A 250 -6.34 11.63 20.70
C VAL A 250 -7.43 11.08 21.61
N CYS A 251 -7.90 9.87 21.34
CA CYS A 251 -8.97 9.23 22.10
C CYS A 251 -8.78 7.71 22.19
N ASP A 252 -9.32 7.10 23.24
CA ASP A 252 -9.32 5.64 23.41
C ASP A 252 -7.93 4.98 23.32
N ASN A 253 -6.89 5.66 23.82
CA ASN A 253 -5.53 5.12 23.95
C ASN A 253 -5.18 4.94 25.44
N PRO A 254 -5.76 3.94 26.15
CA PRO A 254 -5.66 3.80 27.61
C PRO A 254 -4.24 3.71 28.16
N ASN A 255 -3.26 3.27 27.37
CA ASN A 255 -1.86 3.16 27.81
C ASN A 255 -1.06 4.47 27.66
N LEU A 256 -1.63 5.52 27.03
CA LEU A 256 -1.01 6.84 26.98
C LEU A 256 -1.17 7.56 28.32
N PRO A 257 -0.08 7.83 29.07
CA PRO A 257 -0.20 8.55 30.33
C PRO A 257 -0.61 10.00 30.08
N THR A 258 -1.61 10.50 30.81
CA THR A 258 -2.11 11.89 30.71
C THR A 258 -0.98 12.92 30.79
N ALA A 259 -0.01 12.73 31.70
CA ALA A 259 1.14 13.62 31.83
C ALA A 259 2.00 13.71 30.55
N LYS A 260 2.11 12.62 29.76
CA LYS A 260 2.83 12.63 28.49
C LYS A 260 2.03 13.38 27.41
N VAL A 261 0.70 13.24 27.40
CA VAL A 261 -0.19 14.01 26.51
C VAL A 261 -0.05 15.50 26.80
N GLU A 262 -0.16 15.91 28.05
CA GLU A 262 -0.02 17.32 28.43
C GLU A 262 1.37 17.88 28.09
N THR A 263 2.43 17.10 28.30
CA THR A 263 3.80 17.51 27.94
C THR A 263 3.94 17.71 26.43
N PHE A 264 3.38 16.79 25.64
CA PHE A 264 3.37 16.88 24.19
C PHE A 264 2.57 18.10 23.69
N LEU A 265 1.42 18.38 24.29
CA LEU A 265 0.60 19.55 23.98
C LEU A 265 1.30 20.87 24.28
N LYS A 266 1.98 20.98 25.44
CA LYS A 266 2.76 22.17 25.82
C LYS A 266 3.92 22.46 24.85
N GLN A 267 4.45 21.42 24.20
CA GLN A 267 5.46 21.59 23.16
C GLN A 267 4.86 22.22 21.88
N LEU A 268 3.66 21.80 21.50
CA LEU A 268 3.01 22.24 20.25
C LEU A 268 2.39 23.63 20.36
N TRP A 269 1.76 23.93 21.50
CA TRP A 269 1.05 25.18 21.71
C TRP A 269 1.55 25.90 22.97
N LYS A 270 1.89 27.19 22.82
CA LYS A 270 2.31 28.05 23.93
C LYS A 270 1.16 28.38 24.90
N GLN A 271 -0.09 28.13 24.51
CA GLN A 271 -1.28 28.25 25.36
C GLN A 271 -2.14 26.99 25.22
N PRO A 272 -2.84 26.54 26.28
CA PRO A 272 -3.68 25.36 26.22
C PRO A 272 -4.78 25.56 25.18
N GLN A 273 -4.79 24.71 24.14
CA GLN A 273 -5.95 24.54 23.25
C GLN A 273 -6.85 23.46 23.84
N THR A 274 -8.15 23.56 23.57
CA THR A 274 -9.06 22.44 23.77
C THR A 274 -8.61 21.31 22.86
N VAL A 275 -8.14 20.22 23.46
CA VAL A 275 -8.15 18.92 22.76
C VAL A 275 -9.62 18.65 22.51
N ASP A 276 -10.04 18.47 21.26
CA ASP A 276 -11.40 18.03 20.97
C ASP A 276 -11.59 16.70 21.68
N SER A 277 -12.28 16.76 22.82
CA SER A 277 -12.79 15.60 23.52
C SER A 277 -13.73 14.88 22.57
N CYS A 278 -13.63 13.56 22.49
CA CYS A 278 -14.41 12.73 21.57
C CYS A 278 -15.93 12.75 21.74
N ASP A 279 -16.48 13.71 22.48
CA ASP A 279 -17.90 13.98 22.60
C ASP A 279 -18.25 15.27 21.82
N GLY A 280 -18.47 15.16 20.51
CA GLY A 280 -19.04 16.23 19.68
C GLY A 280 -18.64 16.21 18.21
#